data_AF-A0A814LAS6-F1
#
_entry.id   AF-A0A814LAS6-F1
#
_cell.length_a   1.000
_cell.length_b   1.000
_cell.length_c   1.000
_cell.angle_alpha   90.00
_cell.angle_beta   90.00
_cell.angle_gamma   90.00
#
_symmetry.space_group_name_H-M   'P 1'
#
loop_
_entity.id
_entity.type
_entity.pdbx_description
1 polymer ?
#
loop_
_entity_poly.entity_id
_entity_poly.type
_entity_poly.pdbx_seq_one_letter_code
_entity_poly.pdbx_strand_id
1 'polypeptide(L)'
;MTYSDSVGENVLIVSINDTHDIIHNSSPTKKNLPNNPPQPTQLKSDILDGFSKIKSKIVDKNHLEFYNYVEDNYVGKYVKEKVGRGRGRKEVTVFKDPLYPIKFWNENERLNECIPKTNNFVEAWLKAFSSLLNKHPLVYSLVHSFINEQRRVEADILKLITGIVYKLKPRSMYLDTRLKNILQNYKSDKIDEVLVNLSLIMKY
;
A
#
# COMPACT_ATOMS: atom_id res chain seq x y z
N MET A 1 -14.85 0.76 -47.34
CA MET A 1 -15.92 0.67 -46.33
C MET A 1 -15.22 0.45 -45.00
N THR A 2 -15.32 1.45 -44.13
CA THR A 2 -14.66 1.63 -42.83
C THR A 2 -15.24 0.74 -41.74
N TYR A 3 -14.44 0.40 -40.72
CA TYR A 3 -14.71 0.29 -39.26
C TYR A 3 -13.51 -0.48 -38.65
N SER A 4 -12.45 0.13 -38.12
CA SER A 4 -12.29 0.69 -36.76
C SER A 4 -12.93 -0.14 -35.65
N ASP A 5 -12.10 -0.74 -34.79
CA ASP A 5 -12.21 -0.53 -33.34
C ASP A 5 -10.90 -0.88 -32.64
N SER A 6 -10.31 0.17 -32.07
CA SER A 6 -9.16 0.16 -31.18
C SER A 6 -9.64 -0.07 -29.75
N VAL A 7 -9.17 -1.13 -29.09
CA VAL A 7 -9.25 -1.24 -27.63
C VAL A 7 -7.84 -1.04 -27.10
N GLY A 8 -7.58 0.18 -26.61
CA GLY A 8 -6.35 0.51 -25.89
C GLY A 8 -6.37 -0.11 -24.50
N GLU A 9 -5.69 -1.23 -24.33
CA GLU A 9 -5.39 -1.79 -23.01
C GLU A 9 -4.19 -1.04 -22.42
N ASN A 10 -4.42 -0.37 -21.28
CA ASN A 10 -3.36 0.25 -20.48
C ASN A 10 -2.53 -0.85 -19.80
N VAL A 11 -1.40 -1.20 -20.41
CA VAL A 11 -0.40 -2.14 -19.90
C VAL A 11 0.56 -1.42 -18.95
N LEU A 12 0.68 -1.86 -17.70
CA LEU A 12 1.71 -1.40 -16.77
C LEU A 12 2.88 -2.39 -16.77
N ILE A 13 4.03 -1.93 -17.25
CA ILE A 13 5.33 -2.61 -17.18
C ILE A 13 5.95 -2.28 -15.82
N VAL A 14 6.22 -3.30 -15.01
CA VAL A 14 7.01 -3.16 -13.77
C VAL A 14 8.49 -3.28 -14.15
N SER A 15 9.21 -2.16 -14.15
CA SER A 15 10.66 -2.12 -14.36
C SER A 15 11.36 -2.37 -13.01
N ILE A 16 12.06 -3.49 -12.89
CA ILE A 16 13.00 -3.74 -11.80
C ILE A 16 14.38 -3.34 -12.34
N ASN A 17 14.89 -2.19 -11.90
CA ASN A 17 16.26 -1.78 -12.19
C ASN A 17 17.17 -2.20 -11.04
N ASP A 18 18.13 -3.08 -11.33
CA ASP A 18 19.38 -3.18 -10.56
C ASP A 18 20.59 -3.10 -11.50
N THR A 19 21.27 -1.95 -11.39
CA THR A 19 22.70 -1.67 -11.57
C THR A 19 23.54 -2.56 -12.50
N HIS A 20 23.88 -2.02 -13.67
CA HIS A 20 25.27 -1.91 -14.17
C HIS A 20 25.37 -0.73 -15.14
N ASP A 21 26.42 0.07 -14.98
CA ASP A 21 26.73 1.29 -15.74
C ASP A 21 26.73 1.07 -17.27
N ILE A 22 26.11 1.99 -18.01
CA ILE A 22 26.60 2.57 -19.29
C ILE A 22 25.85 3.89 -19.53
N ILE A 23 26.62 4.97 -19.59
CA ILE A 23 26.22 6.32 -20.01
C ILE A 23 26.01 6.30 -21.53
N HIS A 24 24.83 6.70 -22.01
CA HIS A 24 24.70 7.47 -23.26
C HIS A 24 23.38 8.25 -23.30
N ASN A 25 23.51 9.57 -23.42
CA ASN A 25 22.44 10.54 -23.61
C ASN A 25 21.59 10.24 -24.85
N SER A 26 20.26 10.20 -24.68
CA SER A 26 19.32 10.70 -25.69
C SER A 26 17.96 10.98 -25.03
N SER A 27 17.58 12.25 -24.98
CA SER A 27 16.25 12.68 -24.54
C SER A 27 15.18 12.34 -25.58
N PRO A 28 14.00 11.87 -25.14
CA PRO A 28 12.77 12.15 -25.87
C PRO A 28 11.72 12.82 -24.96
N THR A 29 11.37 14.04 -25.35
CA THR A 29 10.02 14.65 -25.32
C THR A 29 9.04 14.24 -24.20
N LYS A 30 8.84 15.17 -23.26
CA LYS A 30 7.74 15.21 -22.28
C LYS A 30 6.39 15.00 -22.96
N LYS A 31 5.82 13.80 -22.86
CA LYS A 31 4.38 13.53 -23.04
C LYS A 31 3.74 13.43 -21.67
N ASN A 32 2.60 14.10 -21.52
CA ASN A 32 1.85 14.32 -20.28
C ASN A 32 1.55 12.99 -19.54
N LEU A 33 2.12 12.85 -18.33
CA LEU A 33 1.75 11.83 -17.36
C LEU A 33 0.55 12.35 -16.55
N PRO A 34 -0.51 11.56 -16.33
CA PRO A 34 -1.66 12.00 -15.56
C PRO A 34 -1.25 12.28 -14.10
N ASN A 35 -1.57 13.48 -13.63
CA ASN A 35 -1.51 14.00 -12.26
C ASN A 35 -0.60 13.22 -11.29
N ASN A 36 0.55 13.83 -10.96
CA ASN A 36 1.45 13.37 -9.91
C ASN A 36 0.67 12.95 -8.65
N PRO A 37 1.02 11.82 -8.01
CA PRO A 37 0.43 11.43 -6.74
C PRO A 37 0.59 12.57 -5.71
N PRO A 38 -0.37 12.74 -4.78
CA PRO A 38 -0.29 13.80 -3.78
C PRO A 38 1.03 13.68 -3.02
N GLN A 39 1.76 14.80 -2.97
CA GLN A 39 3.04 14.89 -2.28
C GLN A 39 2.90 14.46 -0.79
N PRO A 40 3.94 13.87 -0.16
CA PRO A 40 3.86 13.27 1.18
C PRO A 40 3.26 14.17 2.27
N THR A 41 3.44 15.49 2.13
CA THR A 41 2.93 16.51 3.07
C THR A 41 1.41 16.66 3.03
N GLN A 42 0.79 16.52 1.84
CA GLN A 42 -0.67 16.60 1.67
C GLN A 42 -1.39 15.38 2.26
N LEU A 43 -0.72 14.23 2.25
CA LEU A 43 -1.28 12.98 2.74
C LEU A 43 -1.50 13.00 4.26
N LYS A 44 -0.56 13.58 5.02
CA LYS A 44 -0.67 13.71 6.48
C LYS A 44 -1.83 14.64 6.87
N SER A 45 -2.01 15.76 6.18
CA SER A 45 -3.14 16.67 6.44
C SER A 45 -4.48 16.03 6.12
N ASP A 46 -4.56 15.30 5.01
CA ASP A 46 -5.81 14.68 4.55
C ASP A 46 -6.26 13.56 5.50
N ILE A 47 -5.32 12.79 6.05
CA ILE A 47 -5.60 11.75 7.06
C ILE A 47 -6.12 12.39 8.36
N LEU A 48 -5.50 13.48 8.81
CA LEU A 48 -5.92 14.20 10.02
C LEU A 48 -7.31 14.81 9.86
N ASP A 49 -7.60 15.43 8.71
CA ASP A 49 -8.91 16.00 8.40
C ASP A 49 -9.98 14.90 8.32
N GLY A 50 -9.71 13.84 7.54
CA GLY A 50 -10.62 12.71 7.39
C GLY A 50 -10.95 12.04 8.72
N PHE A 51 -9.93 11.80 9.57
CA PHE A 51 -10.15 11.21 10.88
C PHE A 51 -10.96 12.14 11.80
N SER A 52 -10.68 13.45 11.78
CA SER A 52 -11.43 14.45 12.57
C SER A 52 -12.90 14.50 12.16
N LYS A 53 -13.21 14.42 10.85
CA LYS A 53 -14.58 14.36 10.32
C LYS A 53 -15.32 13.07 10.69
N ILE A 54 -14.63 11.94 10.74
CA ILE A 54 -15.23 10.67 11.20
C ILE A 54 -15.52 10.75 12.69
N LYS A 55 -14.56 11.25 13.48
CA LYS A 55 -14.69 11.44 14.91
C LYS A 55 -15.87 12.34 15.25
N SER A 56 -16.06 13.44 14.52
CA SER A 56 -17.18 14.38 14.77
C SER A 56 -18.57 13.80 14.46
N LYS A 57 -18.67 12.84 13.53
CA LYS A 57 -19.95 12.19 13.15
C LYS A 57 -20.40 11.09 14.12
N ILE A 58 -19.47 10.48 14.85
CA ILE A 58 -19.71 9.27 15.68
C ILE A 58 -19.41 9.56 17.15
N VAL A 59 -19.56 10.79 17.64
CA VAL A 59 -19.18 11.14 19.03
C VAL A 59 -20.11 10.48 20.06
N ASP A 60 -19.86 9.20 20.32
CA ASP A 60 -20.36 8.44 21.44
C ASP A 60 -19.25 8.38 22.49
N LYS A 61 -19.58 8.81 23.72
CA LYS A 61 -18.63 8.78 24.87
C LYS A 61 -18.05 7.38 25.11
N ASN A 62 -18.76 6.33 24.69
CA ASN A 62 -18.35 4.94 24.84
C ASN A 62 -17.13 4.55 24.01
N HIS A 63 -16.76 5.32 22.98
CA HIS A 63 -15.65 5.00 22.08
C HIS A 63 -14.47 5.97 22.20
N LEU A 64 -14.48 6.86 23.20
CA LEU A 64 -13.41 7.85 23.38
C LEU A 64 -12.03 7.20 23.55
N GLU A 65 -11.96 6.09 24.29
CA GLU A 65 -10.72 5.32 24.49
C GLU A 65 -10.18 4.76 23.16
N PHE A 66 -11.07 4.26 22.30
CA PHE A 66 -10.70 3.78 20.97
C PHE A 66 -10.15 4.91 20.09
N TYR A 67 -10.80 6.08 20.06
CA TYR A 67 -10.30 7.22 19.28
C TYR A 67 -8.94 7.70 19.79
N ASN A 68 -8.75 7.77 21.11
CA ASN A 68 -7.46 8.13 21.69
C ASN A 68 -6.37 7.12 21.31
N TYR A 69 -6.69 5.82 21.36
CA TYR A 69 -5.77 4.77 20.91
C TYR A 69 -5.36 4.97 19.44
N VAL A 70 -6.32 5.22 18.54
CA VAL A 70 -6.00 5.43 17.11
C VAL A 70 -5.18 6.70 16.88
N GLU A 71 -5.48 7.79 17.59
CA GLU A 71 -4.70 9.03 17.51
C GLU A 71 -3.28 8.86 18.04
N ASP A 72 -3.09 8.17 19.17
CA ASP A 72 -1.75 7.96 19.74
C ASP A 72 -0.92 6.95 18.94
N ASN A 73 -1.55 5.98 18.27
CA ASN A 73 -0.83 4.91 17.57
C ASN A 73 -0.68 5.10 16.06
N TYR A 74 -1.66 5.67 15.35
CA TYR A 74 -1.70 5.63 13.87
C TYR A 74 -1.78 7.01 13.20
N VAL A 75 -2.55 7.95 13.76
CA VAL A 75 -2.87 9.23 13.10
C VAL A 75 -1.98 10.38 13.61
N GLY A 76 -1.75 10.43 14.92
CA GLY A 76 -1.16 11.58 15.61
C GLY A 76 -2.22 12.60 16.04
N LYS A 77 -1.85 13.50 16.94
CA LYS A 77 -2.75 14.57 17.44
C LYS A 77 -2.01 15.81 17.88
N TYR A 78 -2.69 16.94 17.83
CA TYR A 78 -2.19 18.19 18.42
C TYR A 78 -2.51 18.20 19.92
N VAL A 79 -1.48 18.32 20.75
CA VAL A 79 -1.58 18.38 22.21
C VAL A 79 -1.11 19.74 22.70
N LYS A 80 -1.78 20.29 23.71
CA LYS A 80 -1.30 21.49 24.40
C LYS A 80 -0.27 21.08 25.43
N GLU A 81 0.99 21.45 25.21
CA GLU A 81 2.07 21.21 26.15
C GLU A 81 2.53 22.51 26.81
N LYS A 82 2.87 22.42 28.09
CA LYS A 82 3.40 23.55 28.85
C LYS A 82 4.92 23.58 28.70
N VAL A 83 5.42 24.54 27.94
CA VAL A 83 6.85 24.66 27.64
C VAL A 83 7.51 25.69 28.57
N GLY A 84 8.66 25.35 29.14
CA GLY A 84 9.46 26.21 30.02
C GLY A 84 9.59 25.73 31.48
N ARG A 85 10.47 26.38 32.26
CA ARG A 85 10.71 26.12 33.70
C ARG A 85 10.10 27.25 34.55
N GLY A 86 9.46 26.93 35.68
CA GLY A 86 8.90 27.90 36.64
C GLY A 86 7.36 28.07 36.63
N ARG A 87 6.86 29.02 37.45
CA ARG A 87 5.45 29.48 37.50
C ARG A 87 5.21 30.46 36.35
N GLY A 88 4.16 30.23 35.55
CA GLY A 88 3.84 31.05 34.36
C GLY A 88 4.11 30.39 32.99
N ARG A 89 4.11 29.04 32.93
CA ARG A 89 4.41 28.30 31.69
C ARG A 89 3.47 28.68 30.55
N LYS A 90 4.05 28.91 29.37
CA LYS A 90 3.30 29.14 28.13
C LYS A 90 2.78 27.79 27.62
N GLU A 91 1.49 27.73 27.34
CA GLU A 91 0.90 26.60 26.62
C GLU A 91 1.18 26.77 25.13
N VAL A 92 1.78 25.76 24.52
CA VAL A 92 2.07 25.70 23.09
C VAL A 92 1.40 24.45 22.54
N THR A 93 0.74 24.58 21.40
CA THR A 93 0.19 23.42 20.69
C THR A 93 1.32 22.74 19.92
N VAL A 94 1.63 21.50 20.29
CA VAL A 94 2.65 20.67 19.67
C VAL A 94 1.99 19.48 19.00
N PHE A 95 2.44 19.10 17.80
CA PHE A 95 1.98 17.87 17.16
C PHE A 95 2.74 16.69 17.76
N LYS A 96 1.99 15.73 18.30
CA LYS A 96 2.55 14.46 18.78
C LYS A 96 2.47 13.44 17.64
N ASP A 97 3.62 12.98 17.18
CA ASP A 97 3.69 11.94 16.16
C ASP A 97 3.14 10.61 16.69
N PRO A 98 2.49 9.81 15.82
CA PRO A 98 1.94 8.51 16.19
C PRO A 98 3.06 7.50 16.49
N LEU A 99 2.78 6.49 17.32
CA LEU A 99 3.70 5.39 17.58
C LEU A 99 4.12 4.65 16.30
N TYR A 100 3.18 4.47 15.38
CA TYR A 100 3.41 3.86 14.07
C TYR A 100 3.30 4.93 12.97
N PRO A 101 4.42 5.31 12.33
CA PRO A 101 4.43 6.25 11.22
C PRO A 101 3.43 5.90 10.11
N ILE A 102 2.78 6.94 9.56
CA ILE A 102 1.79 6.83 8.48
C ILE A 102 2.31 6.02 7.29
N LYS A 103 3.59 6.19 6.94
CA LYS A 103 4.24 5.48 5.84
C LYS A 103 4.15 3.95 5.96
N PHE A 104 4.09 3.40 7.17
CA PHE A 104 4.08 1.95 7.36
C PHE A 104 2.73 1.29 7.14
N TRP A 105 1.63 1.99 7.41
CA TRP A 105 0.29 1.42 7.29
C TRP A 105 -0.50 1.96 6.09
N ASN A 106 -0.01 3.02 5.45
CA ASN A 106 -0.67 3.61 4.29
C ASN A 106 -0.43 2.78 3.02
N GLU A 107 -1.50 2.25 2.46
CA GLU A 107 -1.50 1.36 1.31
C GLU A 107 -1.72 2.06 -0.04
N ASN A 108 -1.64 3.40 -0.07
CA ASN A 108 -1.82 4.18 -1.29
C ASN A 108 -0.75 3.82 -2.35
N GLU A 109 0.52 3.77 -1.95
CA GLU A 109 1.63 3.40 -2.84
C GLU A 109 1.43 2.00 -3.44
N ARG A 110 1.07 1.02 -2.60
CA ARG A 110 0.75 -0.33 -3.05
C ARG A 110 -0.35 -0.36 -4.11
N LEU A 111 -1.42 0.42 -3.93
CA LEU A 111 -2.53 0.47 -4.89
C LEU A 111 -2.12 1.12 -6.20
N ASN A 112 -1.30 2.16 -6.18
CA ASN A 112 -0.81 2.82 -7.39
C ASN A 112 0.17 1.93 -8.17
N GLU A 113 1.09 1.28 -7.47
CA GLU A 113 2.14 0.45 -8.05
C GLU A 113 1.69 -1.00 -8.29
N CYS A 114 0.44 -1.33 -7.95
CA CYS A 114 -0.12 -2.68 -8.08
C CYS A 114 0.69 -3.75 -7.34
N ILE A 115 1.37 -3.38 -6.25
CA ILE A 115 2.21 -4.29 -5.48
C ILE A 115 1.31 -5.37 -4.83
N PRO A 116 1.70 -6.65 -4.85
CA PRO A 116 0.94 -7.72 -4.20
C PRO A 116 0.79 -7.47 -2.69
N LYS A 117 -0.42 -7.71 -2.17
CA LYS A 117 -0.70 -7.69 -0.73
C LYS A 117 0.03 -8.85 -0.06
N THR A 118 1.11 -8.51 0.64
CA THR A 118 1.80 -9.29 1.67
C THR A 118 2.52 -10.59 1.28
N ASN A 119 3.35 -10.98 2.24
CA ASN A 119 4.23 -12.12 2.45
C ASN A 119 3.69 -13.52 2.06
N ASN A 120 2.56 -13.64 1.37
CA ASN A 120 1.94 -14.90 0.97
C ASN A 120 2.92 -15.86 0.30
N PHE A 121 3.82 -15.33 -0.52
CA PHE A 121 4.85 -16.13 -1.15
C PHE A 121 5.84 -16.71 -0.13
N VAL A 122 6.30 -15.90 0.82
CA VAL A 122 7.22 -16.32 1.89
C VAL A 122 6.52 -17.24 2.88
N GLU A 123 5.26 -16.99 3.24
CA GLU A 123 4.47 -17.88 4.09
C GLU A 123 4.20 -19.22 3.40
N ALA A 124 3.89 -19.21 2.10
CA ALA A 124 3.76 -20.43 1.30
C ALA A 124 5.08 -21.19 1.23
N TRP A 125 6.19 -20.48 1.04
CA TRP A 125 7.54 -21.06 1.05
C TRP A 125 7.88 -21.65 2.41
N LEU A 126 7.69 -20.90 3.50
CA LEU A 126 7.93 -21.35 4.86
C LEU A 126 7.05 -22.53 5.24
N LYS A 127 5.80 -22.56 4.79
CA LYS A 127 4.88 -23.68 5.00
C LYS A 127 5.32 -24.92 4.23
N ALA A 128 5.75 -24.77 2.98
CA ALA A 128 6.31 -25.87 2.19
C ALA A 128 7.58 -26.43 2.84
N PHE A 129 8.47 -25.54 3.29
CA PHE A 129 9.69 -25.87 4.01
C PHE A 129 9.41 -26.58 5.35
N SER A 130 8.47 -26.07 6.14
CA SER A 130 8.09 -26.69 7.41
C SER A 130 7.46 -28.07 7.21
N SER A 131 6.63 -28.23 6.18
CA SER A 131 6.04 -29.51 5.78
C SER A 131 7.11 -30.56 5.43
N LEU A 132 8.21 -30.13 4.82
CA LEU A 132 9.35 -30.97 4.50
C LEU A 132 10.09 -31.42 5.76
N LEU A 133 10.32 -30.51 6.72
CA LEU A 133 11.02 -30.81 7.98
C LEU A 133 10.21 -31.68 8.94
N ASN A 134 8.88 -31.52 8.97
CA ASN A 134 7.99 -32.26 9.87
C ASN A 134 7.94 -33.78 9.60
N LYS A 135 8.61 -34.28 8.56
CA LYS A 135 8.59 -35.70 8.16
C LYS A 135 9.89 -36.46 8.46
N HIS A 136 10.80 -35.93 9.29
CA HIS A 136 12.14 -36.48 9.53
C HIS A 136 12.77 -37.07 8.25
N PRO A 137 12.94 -36.25 7.19
CA PRO A 137 13.40 -36.74 5.91
C PRO A 137 14.83 -37.29 6.03
N LEU A 138 15.10 -38.38 5.30
CA LEU A 138 16.47 -38.82 5.04
C LEU A 138 17.24 -37.69 4.34
N VAL A 139 18.55 -37.61 4.55
CA VAL A 139 19.39 -36.54 3.95
C VAL A 139 19.20 -36.45 2.44
N TYR A 140 19.11 -37.59 1.75
CA TYR A 140 18.87 -37.64 0.30
C TYR A 140 17.51 -37.06 -0.11
N SER A 141 16.44 -37.34 0.63
CA SER A 141 15.12 -36.80 0.30
C SER A 141 15.04 -35.29 0.58
N LEU A 142 15.71 -34.83 1.65
CA LEU A 142 15.84 -33.41 1.95
C LEU A 142 16.57 -32.64 0.83
N VAL A 143 17.72 -33.15 0.37
CA VAL A 143 18.49 -32.54 -0.74
C VAL A 143 17.67 -32.50 -2.01
N HIS A 144 16.94 -33.58 -2.33
CA HIS A 144 16.09 -33.61 -3.51
C HIS A 144 14.95 -32.57 -3.45
N SER A 145 14.35 -32.40 -2.28
CA SER A 145 13.33 -31.37 -2.07
C SER A 145 13.88 -29.95 -2.17
N PHE A 146 15.10 -29.68 -1.72
CA PHE A 146 15.74 -28.38 -1.95
C PHE A 146 15.98 -28.09 -3.43
N ILE A 147 16.48 -29.08 -4.19
CA ILE A 147 16.66 -28.95 -5.64
C ILE A 147 15.32 -28.64 -6.32
N ASN A 148 14.24 -29.30 -5.91
CA ASN A 148 12.91 -29.08 -6.49
C ASN A 148 12.34 -27.70 -6.14
N GLU A 149 12.50 -27.21 -4.91
CA GLU A 149 12.10 -25.84 -4.55
C GLU A 149 12.94 -24.79 -5.30
N GLN A 150 14.25 -24.98 -5.42
CA GLN A 150 15.11 -24.09 -6.20
C GLN A 150 14.64 -24.00 -7.66
N ARG A 151 14.42 -25.15 -8.31
CA ARG A 151 13.91 -25.21 -9.70
C ARG A 151 12.56 -24.51 -9.84
N ARG A 152 11.66 -24.68 -8.86
CA ARG A 152 10.36 -24.02 -8.86
C ARG A 152 10.50 -22.51 -8.77
N VAL A 153 11.34 -22.01 -7.85
CA VAL A 153 11.61 -20.58 -7.69
C VAL A 153 12.23 -19.98 -8.96
N GLU A 154 13.23 -20.64 -9.54
CA GLU A 154 13.85 -20.21 -10.81
C GLU A 154 12.83 -20.16 -11.96
N ALA A 155 11.96 -21.17 -12.06
CA ALA A 155 10.90 -21.17 -13.07
C ALA A 155 9.91 -20.02 -12.86
N ASP A 156 9.58 -19.67 -11.62
CA ASP A 156 8.71 -18.54 -11.31
C ASP A 156 9.41 -17.19 -11.59
N ILE A 157 10.70 -17.06 -11.29
CA ILE A 157 11.51 -15.89 -11.68
C ILE A 157 11.54 -15.74 -13.20
N LEU A 158 11.77 -16.83 -13.95
CA LEU A 158 11.84 -16.80 -15.41
C LEU A 158 10.49 -16.41 -16.02
N LYS A 159 9.37 -16.91 -15.47
CA LYS A 159 8.01 -16.47 -15.85
C LYS A 159 7.82 -14.96 -15.62
N LEU A 160 8.29 -14.43 -14.48
CA LEU A 160 8.21 -13.00 -14.19
C LEU A 160 9.05 -12.17 -15.17
N ILE A 161 10.30 -12.57 -15.44
CA ILE A 161 11.20 -11.89 -16.39
C ILE A 161 10.63 -11.90 -17.82
N THR A 162 10.03 -13.02 -18.22
CA THR A 162 9.41 -13.19 -19.55
C THR A 162 8.05 -12.49 -19.67
N GLY A 163 7.58 -11.82 -18.60
CA GLY A 163 6.33 -11.07 -18.60
C GLY A 163 5.08 -11.94 -18.53
N ILE A 164 5.19 -13.22 -18.14
CA ILE A 164 4.03 -14.08 -17.90
C ILE A 164 3.30 -13.56 -16.65
N VAL A 165 2.12 -12.98 -16.87
CA VAL A 165 1.31 -12.39 -15.79
C VAL A 165 0.52 -13.47 -15.06
N TYR A 166 0.73 -13.58 -13.75
CA TYR A 166 -0.10 -14.42 -12.90
C TYR A 166 -1.49 -13.81 -12.74
N LYS A 167 -2.53 -14.58 -13.04
CA LYS A 167 -3.92 -14.16 -12.83
C LYS A 167 -4.21 -14.12 -11.33
N LEU A 168 -4.44 -12.93 -10.80
CA LEU A 168 -4.97 -12.75 -9.46
C LEU A 168 -6.38 -13.36 -9.37
N LYS A 169 -6.78 -13.76 -8.15
CA LYS A 169 -8.16 -14.22 -7.91
C LYS A 169 -9.14 -13.11 -8.36
N PRO A 170 -10.17 -13.42 -9.18
CA PRO A 170 -11.04 -12.39 -9.77
C PRO A 170 -11.65 -11.43 -8.75
N ARG A 171 -12.04 -11.93 -7.57
CA ARG A 171 -12.57 -11.10 -6.48
C ARG A 171 -11.56 -10.06 -5.97
N SER A 172 -10.30 -10.44 -5.80
CA SER A 172 -9.24 -9.52 -5.33
C SER A 172 -8.96 -8.46 -6.40
N MET A 173 -8.87 -8.88 -7.66
CA MET A 173 -8.66 -7.98 -8.79
C MET A 173 -9.78 -6.96 -8.90
N TYR A 174 -11.04 -7.40 -8.78
CA TYR A 174 -12.20 -6.52 -8.82
C TYR A 174 -12.19 -5.46 -7.70
N LEU A 175 -11.87 -5.88 -6.47
CA LEU A 175 -11.74 -4.96 -5.34
C LEU A 175 -10.60 -3.95 -5.53
N ASP A 176 -9.44 -4.41 -5.98
CA ASP A 176 -8.29 -3.53 -6.21
C ASP A 176 -8.56 -2.53 -7.35
N THR A 177 -9.24 -2.96 -8.42
CA THR A 177 -9.69 -2.05 -9.49
C THR A 177 -10.67 -1.01 -8.97
N ARG A 178 -11.66 -1.40 -8.14
CA ARG A 178 -12.60 -0.45 -7.52
C ARG A 178 -11.88 0.56 -6.62
N LEU A 179 -10.94 0.10 -5.81
CA LEU A 179 -10.15 0.97 -4.94
C LEU A 179 -9.29 1.95 -5.76
N LYS A 180 -8.62 1.48 -6.81
CA LYS A 180 -7.86 2.33 -7.73
C LYS A 180 -8.72 3.40 -8.37
N ASN A 181 -9.93 3.05 -8.83
CA ASN A 181 -10.84 4.02 -9.46
C ASN A 181 -11.26 5.13 -8.49
N ILE A 182 -11.46 4.81 -7.20
CA ILE A 182 -11.75 5.84 -6.19
C ILE A 182 -10.52 6.73 -5.98
N LEU A 183 -9.34 6.13 -5.87
CA LEU A 183 -8.09 6.89 -5.61
C LEU A 183 -7.66 7.75 -6.80
N GLN A 184 -7.88 7.30 -8.04
CA GLN A 184 -7.59 8.12 -9.23
C GLN A 184 -8.44 9.38 -9.30
N ASN A 185 -9.65 9.33 -8.75
CA ASN A 185 -10.56 10.48 -8.67
C ASN A 185 -10.43 11.26 -7.36
N TYR A 186 -9.46 10.91 -6.52
CA TYR A 186 -9.24 11.54 -5.23
C TYR A 186 -8.84 13.01 -5.38
N LYS A 187 -9.51 13.87 -4.60
CA LYS A 187 -9.16 15.28 -4.40
C LYS A 187 -9.28 15.59 -2.92
N SER A 188 -8.30 16.31 -2.35
CA SER A 188 -8.29 16.66 -0.92
C SER A 188 -9.55 17.46 -0.51
N ASP A 189 -10.13 18.25 -1.42
CA ASP A 189 -11.36 19.01 -1.17
C ASP A 189 -12.61 18.11 -1.03
N LYS A 190 -12.52 16.83 -1.41
CA LYS A 190 -13.64 15.88 -1.50
C LYS A 190 -13.43 14.62 -0.65
N ILE A 191 -12.73 14.74 0.47
CA ILE A 191 -12.46 13.62 1.41
C ILE A 191 -13.77 12.93 1.84
N ASP A 192 -14.85 13.67 2.08
CA ASP A 192 -16.14 13.09 2.47
C ASP A 192 -16.72 12.12 1.42
N GLU A 193 -16.61 12.46 0.13
CA GLU A 193 -17.07 11.61 -0.98
C GLU A 193 -16.26 10.30 -1.03
N VAL A 194 -14.95 10.40 -0.82
CA VAL A 194 -14.03 9.26 -0.78
C VAL A 194 -14.36 8.34 0.39
N LEU A 195 -14.59 8.88 1.58
CA LEU A 195 -14.95 8.10 2.77
C LEU A 195 -16.27 7.36 2.59
N VAL A 196 -17.29 8.01 2.00
CA VAL A 196 -18.56 7.35 1.66
C VAL A 196 -18.34 6.22 0.67
N ASN A 197 -17.60 6.47 -0.41
CA ASN A 197 -17.32 5.46 -1.43
C ASN A 197 -16.54 4.26 -0.86
N LEU A 198 -15.57 4.48 0.02
CA LEU A 198 -14.86 3.43 0.74
C LEU A 198 -15.81 2.62 1.64
N SER A 199 -16.71 3.29 2.36
CA SER A 199 -17.71 2.61 3.19
C SER A 199 -18.63 1.70 2.37
N LEU A 200 -18.98 2.10 1.14
CA LEU A 200 -19.78 1.30 0.23
C LEU A 200 -19.03 0.08 -0.31
N ILE A 201 -17.72 0.18 -0.53
CA ILE A 201 -16.91 -0.98 -0.91
C ILE A 201 -16.88 -2.02 0.21
N MET A 202 -16.71 -1.59 1.46
CA MET A 202 -16.55 -2.49 2.61
C MET A 202 -17.81 -3.27 2.99
N LYS A 203 -18.98 -2.86 2.51
CA LYS A 203 -20.27 -3.53 2.78
C LYS A 203 -20.52 -4.77 1.90
N TYR A 204 -19.67 -5.05 0.91
CA TYR A 204 -19.78 -6.16 -0.05
C TYR A 204 -18.52 -7.04 -0.05
#